data_AF-A0A6B2CZ76-F1
#
_entry.id   AF-A0A6B2CZ76-F1
#
_cell.length_a   1.000
_cell.length_b   1.000
_cell.length_c   1.000
_cell.angle_alpha   90.00
_cell.angle_beta   90.00
_cell.angle_gamma   90.00
#
_symmetry.space_group_name_H-M   'P 1'
#
loop_
_entity.id
_entity.type
_entity.pdbx_description
1 polymer ?
#
loop_
_entity_poly.entity_id
_entity_poly.type
_entity_poly.pdbx_seq_one_letter_code
_entity_poly.pdbx_strand_id
1 'polypeptide(L)'
;SDFVVVTLALTPETERFFDRVKFAKMKRGAYFINVGRGRLVDTEALLEALESGVLAGAALDVFDVEPLPPGHRLVSMENVVLTPHIGSATVKTREQMAELAAENVVAFFKAGKPLYAV
;
A
#
# COMPACT_ATOMS: atom_id res chain seq x y z
N SER A 1 -4.02 5.86 -18.30
CA SER A 1 -5.05 5.86 -17.24
C SER A 1 -5.02 7.17 -16.51
N ASP A 2 -6.18 7.68 -16.10
CA ASP A 2 -6.29 8.86 -15.23
C ASP A 2 -6.04 8.52 -13.76
N PHE A 3 -6.34 7.27 -13.38
CA PHE A 3 -6.09 6.72 -12.05
C PHE A 3 -5.32 5.40 -12.19
N VAL A 4 -4.32 5.21 -11.33
CA VAL A 4 -3.63 3.93 -11.17
C VAL A 4 -3.77 3.51 -9.71
N VAL A 5 -4.36 2.33 -9.47
CA VAL A 5 -4.59 1.78 -8.14
C VAL A 5 -3.75 0.53 -7.97
N VAL A 6 -2.90 0.53 -6.95
CA VAL A 6 -1.96 -0.56 -6.67
C VAL A 6 -2.50 -1.45 -5.56
N THR A 7 -2.77 -2.70 -5.94
CA THR A 7 -3.23 -3.78 -5.04
C THR A 7 -2.33 -5.02 -5.15
N LEU A 8 -1.11 -4.87 -5.66
CA LEU A 8 -0.15 -5.97 -5.82
C LEU A 8 0.31 -6.49 -4.45
N ALA A 9 0.59 -7.78 -4.37
CA ALA A 9 1.37 -8.34 -3.27
C ALA A 9 2.83 -7.88 -3.39
N LEU A 10 3.51 -7.71 -2.26
CA LEU A 10 4.95 -7.46 -2.25
C LEU A 10 5.70 -8.78 -2.33
N THR A 11 6.49 -8.92 -3.37
CA THR A 11 7.39 -10.04 -3.67
C THR A 11 8.73 -9.48 -4.14
N PRO A 12 9.80 -10.29 -4.25
CA PRO A 12 11.08 -9.82 -4.81
C PRO A 12 10.95 -9.19 -6.21
N GLU A 13 10.01 -9.65 -7.03
CA GLU A 13 9.79 -9.16 -8.40
C GLU A 13 8.98 -7.86 -8.46
N THR A 14 8.24 -7.56 -7.40
CA THR A 14 7.35 -6.39 -7.30
C THR A 14 7.87 -5.33 -6.32
N GLU A 15 9.00 -5.57 -5.68
CA GLU A 15 9.69 -4.56 -4.90
C GLU A 15 10.12 -3.39 -5.81
N ARG A 16 9.76 -2.17 -5.38
CA ARG A 16 9.94 -0.93 -6.13
C ARG A 16 9.40 -1.01 -7.55
N PHE A 17 8.31 -1.76 -7.74
CA PHE A 17 7.65 -1.90 -9.01
C PHE A 17 7.32 -0.54 -9.62
N PHE A 18 6.81 0.42 -8.85
CA PHE A 18 6.64 1.80 -9.32
C PHE A 18 7.91 2.63 -9.09
N ASP A 19 8.65 2.86 -10.17
CA ASP A 19 9.87 3.66 -10.24
C ASP A 19 9.65 4.92 -11.10
N ARG A 20 10.71 5.73 -11.28
CA ARG A 20 10.68 6.96 -12.10
C ARG A 20 10.20 6.71 -13.53
N VAL A 21 10.62 5.59 -14.13
CA VAL A 21 10.27 5.27 -15.52
C VAL A 21 8.78 4.95 -15.63
N LYS A 22 8.21 4.24 -14.66
CA LYS A 22 6.78 3.93 -14.67
C LYS A 22 5.92 5.15 -14.36
N PHE A 23 6.33 6.01 -13.41
CA PHE A 23 5.64 7.27 -13.19
C PHE A 23 5.67 8.18 -14.42
N ALA A 24 6.82 8.28 -15.11
CA ALA A 24 6.93 9.08 -16.35
C ALA A 24 6.06 8.57 -17.51
N LYS A 25 5.70 7.28 -17.50
CA LYS A 25 4.76 6.67 -18.47
C LYS A 25 3.29 6.89 -18.11
N MET A 26 2.99 7.33 -16.89
CA MET A 26 1.62 7.69 -16.54
C MET A 26 1.18 8.93 -17.31
N LYS A 27 -0.13 9.06 -17.52
CA LYS A 27 -0.69 10.28 -18.10
C LYS A 27 -0.33 11.45 -17.18
N ARG A 28 0.19 12.54 -17.75
CA ARG A 28 0.44 13.77 -16.97
C ARG A 28 -0.86 14.24 -16.32
N GLY A 29 -0.80 14.55 -15.03
CA GLY A 29 -1.96 14.93 -14.22
C GLY A 29 -2.81 13.74 -13.75
N ALA A 30 -2.31 12.50 -13.86
CA ALA A 30 -2.98 11.33 -13.28
C ALA A 30 -2.85 11.29 -11.75
N TYR A 31 -3.71 10.48 -11.13
CA TYR A 31 -3.65 10.18 -9.70
C TYR A 31 -3.11 8.77 -9.45
N PHE A 32 -2.31 8.64 -8.40
CA PHE A 32 -1.72 7.37 -7.97
C PHE A 32 -2.25 6.95 -6.61
N ILE A 33 -2.71 5.71 -6.48
CA ILE A 33 -3.30 5.17 -5.25
C ILE A 33 -2.56 3.90 -4.86
N ASN A 34 -2.07 3.81 -3.63
CA ASN A 34 -1.45 2.59 -3.11
C ASN A 34 -2.14 2.13 -1.83
N VAL A 35 -2.77 0.95 -1.92
CA VAL A 35 -3.40 0.22 -0.81
C VAL A 35 -2.78 -1.19 -0.64
N GLY A 36 -1.68 -1.46 -1.35
CA GLY A 36 -0.96 -2.73 -1.31
C GLY A 36 0.10 -2.74 -0.22
N ARG A 37 1.35 -2.45 -0.60
CA ARG A 37 2.50 -2.30 0.30
C ARG A 37 3.33 -1.10 -0.12
N GLY A 38 3.92 -0.38 0.83
CA GLY A 38 4.69 0.82 0.49
C GLY A 38 5.96 0.52 -0.30
N ARG A 39 6.63 -0.61 0.00
CA ARG A 39 7.80 -1.11 -0.76
C ARG A 39 7.55 -1.44 -2.23
N LEU A 40 6.30 -1.42 -2.71
CA LEU A 40 5.99 -1.50 -4.14
C LEU A 40 6.40 -0.22 -4.89
N VAL A 41 6.71 0.86 -4.17
CA VAL A 41 6.96 2.18 -4.73
C VAL A 41 8.34 2.65 -4.31
N ASP A 42 9.10 3.17 -5.26
CA ASP A 42 10.24 4.03 -4.96
C ASP A 42 9.71 5.39 -4.47
N THR A 43 9.82 5.62 -3.15
CA THR A 43 9.28 6.82 -2.49
C THR A 43 9.84 8.12 -3.07
N GLU A 44 11.13 8.16 -3.44
CA GLU A 44 11.72 9.37 -4.03
C GLU A 44 11.19 9.61 -5.45
N ALA A 45 10.99 8.54 -6.22
CA ALA A 45 10.37 8.65 -7.54
C ALA A 45 8.93 9.19 -7.46
N LEU A 46 8.17 8.77 -6.45
CA LEU A 46 6.82 9.27 -6.22
C LEU A 46 6.83 10.76 -5.85
N LEU A 47 7.71 11.16 -4.92
CA LEU A 47 7.84 12.56 -4.48
C LEU A 47 8.14 13.48 -5.67
N GLU A 48 9.08 13.11 -6.52
CA GLU A 48 9.39 13.91 -7.72
C GLU A 48 8.26 13.94 -8.72
N ALA A 49 7.54 12.83 -8.92
CA ALA A 49 6.41 12.79 -9.83
C ALA A 49 5.27 13.73 -9.36
N LEU A 50 5.08 13.86 -8.05
CA LEU A 50 4.13 14.79 -7.44
C LEU A 50 4.61 16.24 -7.56
N GLU A 51 5.88 16.53 -7.23
CA GLU A 51 6.44 17.89 -7.27
C GLU A 51 6.54 18.45 -8.69
N SER A 52 6.87 17.61 -9.67
CA SER A 52 6.96 17.99 -11.08
C SER A 52 5.59 18.10 -11.78
N GLY A 53 4.50 17.71 -11.10
CA GLY A 53 3.15 17.68 -11.68
C GLY A 53 2.95 16.58 -12.74
N VAL A 54 3.84 15.59 -12.82
CA VAL A 54 3.57 14.36 -13.58
C VAL A 54 2.32 13.68 -13.00
N LEU A 55 2.22 13.63 -11.68
CA LEU A 55 1.01 13.26 -10.96
C LEU A 55 0.30 14.52 -10.46
N ALA A 56 -1.01 14.56 -10.62
CA ALA A 56 -1.84 15.59 -10.00
C ALA A 56 -1.95 15.38 -8.49
N GLY A 57 -1.85 14.14 -8.02
CA GLY A 57 -1.86 13.81 -6.60
C GLY A 57 -1.74 12.32 -6.32
N ALA A 58 -1.68 11.96 -5.03
CA ALA A 58 -1.64 10.57 -4.60
C ALA A 58 -2.50 10.30 -3.35
N ALA A 59 -2.96 9.07 -3.20
CA ALA A 59 -3.60 8.56 -1.99
C ALA A 59 -2.87 7.30 -1.51
N LEU A 60 -2.34 7.32 -0.29
CA LEU A 60 -1.47 6.27 0.24
C LEU A 60 -1.98 5.78 1.59
N ASP A 61 -2.27 4.48 1.67
CA ASP A 61 -2.55 3.81 2.95
C ASP A 61 -1.30 3.13 3.53
N VAL A 62 -0.23 3.00 2.73
CA VAL A 62 0.97 2.21 3.06
C VAL A 62 2.24 2.97 2.66
N PHE A 63 3.33 2.73 3.40
CA PHE A 63 4.60 3.45 3.26
C PHE A 63 5.80 2.49 3.28
N ASP A 64 6.95 2.88 2.71
CA ASP A 64 8.16 2.04 2.73
C ASP A 64 8.64 1.82 4.19
N VAL A 65 8.63 2.89 4.97
CA VAL A 65 8.82 2.86 6.43
C VAL A 65 7.50 3.22 7.10
N GLU A 66 7.00 2.33 7.94
CA GLU A 66 5.75 2.50 8.68
C GLU A 66 5.99 2.50 10.20
N PRO A 67 5.56 3.54 10.94
CA PRO A 67 4.90 4.76 10.47
C PRO A 67 5.86 5.70 9.70
N LEU A 68 5.31 6.67 8.96
CA LEU A 68 6.12 7.71 8.34
C LEU A 68 6.92 8.47 9.41
N PRO A 69 8.23 8.70 9.19
CA PRO A 69 9.03 9.51 10.11
C PRO A 69 8.47 10.93 10.27
N PRO A 70 8.62 11.55 11.45
CA PRO A 70 8.27 12.95 11.64
C PRO A 70 8.95 13.86 10.60
N GLY A 71 8.21 14.81 10.03
CA GLY A 71 8.73 15.74 9.02
C GLY A 71 8.89 15.16 7.61
N HIS A 72 8.39 13.95 7.34
CA HIS A 72 8.43 13.39 5.99
C HIS A 72 7.68 14.26 4.97
N ARG A 73 8.28 14.48 3.78
CA ARG A 73 7.77 15.39 2.73
C ARG A 73 6.31 15.15 2.33
N LEU A 74 5.89 13.88 2.27
CA LEU A 74 4.51 13.50 1.96
C LEU A 74 3.48 14.14 2.90
N VAL A 75 3.82 14.41 4.16
CA VAL A 75 2.90 14.97 5.17
C VAL A 75 2.56 16.42 4.88
N SER A 76 3.45 17.16 4.23
CA SER A 76 3.27 18.58 3.88
C SER A 76 2.68 18.81 2.48
N MET A 77 2.49 17.77 1.68
CA MET A 77 2.01 17.90 0.30
C MET A 77 0.49 18.08 0.26
N GLU A 78 0.03 19.21 -0.28
CA GLU A 78 -1.40 19.53 -0.38
C GLU A 78 -2.16 18.60 -1.36
N ASN A 79 -1.44 17.97 -2.29
CA ASN A 79 -2.00 17.04 -3.28
C ASN A 79 -1.87 15.57 -2.88
N VAL A 80 -1.63 15.28 -1.60
CA VAL A 80 -1.49 13.92 -1.08
C VAL A 80 -2.47 13.66 0.06
N VAL A 81 -3.15 12.52 0.01
CA VAL A 81 -3.96 11.98 1.11
C VAL A 81 -3.23 10.79 1.72
N LEU A 82 -3.08 10.80 3.03
CA LEU A 82 -2.39 9.75 3.79
C LEU A 82 -3.35 9.10 4.78
N THR A 83 -3.34 7.78 4.84
CA THR A 83 -4.01 7.02 5.89
C THR A 83 -3.05 6.02 6.54
N PRO A 84 -3.17 5.73 7.85
CA PRO A 84 -2.17 4.96 8.58
C PRO A 84 -2.42 3.45 8.52
N HIS A 85 -2.37 2.86 7.33
CA HIS A 85 -2.56 1.41 7.09
C HIS A 85 -3.88 0.86 7.65
N ILE A 86 -4.96 1.53 7.30
CA ILE A 86 -6.31 1.28 7.81
C ILE A 86 -7.24 0.58 6.83
N GLY A 87 -6.74 0.08 5.69
CA GLY A 87 -7.56 -0.59 4.67
C GLY A 87 -8.47 -1.71 5.19
N SER A 88 -8.06 -2.42 6.25
CA SER A 88 -8.87 -3.46 6.93
C SER A 88 -9.40 -3.04 8.31
N ALA A 89 -9.19 -1.81 8.76
CA ALA A 89 -9.34 -1.40 10.15
C ALA A 89 -10.77 -1.05 10.57
N THR A 90 -11.75 -1.83 10.15
CA THR A 90 -13.08 -1.80 10.77
C THR A 90 -13.13 -2.81 11.91
N VAL A 91 -13.90 -2.54 12.97
CA VAL A 91 -14.07 -3.47 14.11
C VAL A 91 -14.50 -4.85 13.61
N LYS A 92 -15.56 -4.89 12.80
CA LYS A 92 -16.10 -6.13 12.23
C LYS A 92 -15.05 -6.91 11.43
N THR A 93 -14.31 -6.26 10.54
CA THR A 93 -13.29 -6.94 9.72
C THR A 93 -12.16 -7.49 10.60
N ARG A 94 -11.70 -6.70 11.59
CA ARG A 94 -10.63 -7.13 12.50
C ARG A 94 -11.05 -8.29 13.41
N GLU A 95 -12.30 -8.31 13.87
CA GLU A 95 -12.87 -9.43 14.63
C GLU A 95 -12.89 -10.71 13.78
N GLN A 96 -13.41 -10.64 12.55
CA GLN A 96 -13.44 -11.78 11.64
C GLN A 96 -12.05 -12.32 11.29
N MET A 97 -11.07 -11.43 11.10
CA MET A 97 -9.68 -11.83 10.89
C MET A 97 -9.07 -12.53 12.11
N ALA A 98 -9.36 -12.04 13.32
CA ALA A 98 -8.87 -12.62 14.56
C ALA A 98 -9.49 -14.00 14.82
N GLU A 99 -10.81 -14.12 14.60
CA GLU A 99 -11.53 -15.39 14.67
C GLU A 99 -10.93 -16.41 13.69
N LEU A 100 -10.75 -16.02 12.42
CA LEU A 100 -10.18 -16.90 11.42
C LEU A 100 -8.76 -17.35 11.79
N ALA A 101 -7.93 -16.46 12.33
CA ALA A 101 -6.59 -16.82 12.79
C ALA A 101 -6.63 -17.87 13.92
N ALA A 102 -7.51 -17.71 14.89
CA ALA A 102 -7.71 -18.66 15.98
C ALA A 102 -8.24 -20.01 15.47
N GLU A 103 -9.24 -20.00 14.59
CA GLU A 103 -9.79 -21.21 13.96
C GLU A 103 -8.73 -21.98 13.18
N ASN A 104 -7.83 -21.27 12.50
CA ASN A 104 -6.76 -21.88 11.73
C ASN A 104 -5.81 -22.72 12.61
N VAL A 105 -5.48 -22.21 13.81
CA VAL A 105 -4.68 -22.92 14.82
C VAL A 105 -5.44 -24.12 15.38
N VAL A 106 -6.70 -23.94 15.74
CA VAL A 106 -7.55 -25.02 16.28
C VAL A 106 -7.69 -26.16 15.26
N ALA A 107 -7.89 -25.83 13.97
CA ALA A 107 -7.99 -26.81 12.90
C ALA A 107 -6.72 -27.65 12.78
N PHE A 108 -5.55 -27.03 12.87
CA PHE A 108 -4.27 -27.75 12.83
C PHE A 108 -4.17 -28.79 13.95
N PHE A 109 -4.48 -28.42 15.20
CA PHE A 109 -4.37 -29.36 16.33
C PHE A 109 -5.45 -30.46 16.33
N LYS A 110 -6.63 -30.19 15.74
CA LYS A 110 -7.72 -31.18 15.68
C LYS A 110 -7.61 -32.13 14.49
N ALA A 111 -7.26 -31.60 13.32
CA ALA A 111 -7.33 -32.31 12.04
C ALA A 111 -5.97 -32.52 11.38
N GLY A 112 -4.88 -32.08 12.03
CA GLY A 112 -3.51 -32.16 11.49
C GLY A 112 -3.22 -31.20 10.34
N LYS A 113 -4.16 -30.30 10.00
CA LYS A 113 -3.99 -29.30 8.94
C LYS A 113 -4.75 -28.00 9.23
N PRO A 114 -4.20 -26.83 8.84
CA PRO A 114 -4.90 -25.56 8.94
C PRO A 114 -6.06 -25.46 7.95
N LEU A 115 -6.98 -24.51 8.17
CA LEU A 115 -7.99 -24.08 7.20
C LEU A 115 -7.36 -23.40 5.98
N TYR A 116 -6.39 -22.52 6.24
CA TYR A 116 -5.64 -21.77 5.22
C TYR A 116 -4.14 -21.95 5.44
N ALA A 117 -3.45 -22.48 4.42
CA ALA A 117 -2.00 -22.54 4.34
C ALA A 117 -1.51 -21.52 3.30
N VAL A 118 -0.37 -20.89 3.57
CA VAL A 118 0.29 -19.93 2.68
C VAL A 118 1.36 -20.64 1.87
#